data_AF-A0AAD8MPQ8-F1
#
_entry.id   AF-A0AAD8MPQ8-F1
#
_cell.length_a   1.000
_cell.length_b   1.000
_cell.length_c   1.000
_cell.angle_alpha   90.00
_cell.angle_beta   90.00
_cell.angle_gamma   90.00
#
_symmetry.space_group_name_H-M   'P 1'
#
loop_
_entity.id
_entity.type
_entity.pdbx_description
1 polymer ?
#
loop_
_entity_poly.entity_id
_entity_poly.type
_entity_poly.pdbx_seq_one_letter_code
_entity_poly.pdbx_strand_id
1 'polypeptide(L)'
;MLLYRPQRKSHLGLDIIAQAKRGEKADSVFKAREVRSQLPDILKTTKIPLTSCGPNWDIVRKAICSAYFHNVARLKGIGEYVNCRNGMPCHLHPDSALYGLGYTSDYVVYHELILTTKEYIQCATSVEPG
;
A
#
# COMPACT_ATOMS: atom_id res chain seq x y z
N MET A 1 -5.57 -26.96 -39.34
CA MET A 1 -6.37 -25.77 -38.94
C MET A 1 -5.59 -25.07 -37.82
N LEU A 2 -4.76 -24.10 -38.18
CA LEU A 2 -3.88 -23.32 -37.30
C LEU A 2 -4.49 -21.93 -37.13
N LEU A 3 -4.92 -21.53 -35.93
CA LEU A 3 -5.15 -20.12 -35.56
C LEU A 3 -4.92 -19.97 -34.04
N TYR A 4 -3.74 -19.51 -33.64
CA TYR A 4 -3.36 -18.12 -33.34
C TYR A 4 -3.64 -17.74 -31.87
N ARG A 5 -2.58 -17.71 -31.04
CA ARG A 5 -2.53 -17.06 -29.72
C ARG A 5 -2.34 -15.56 -29.91
N PRO A 6 -3.12 -14.67 -29.26
CA PRO A 6 -2.70 -13.30 -29.07
C PRO A 6 -1.97 -13.16 -27.73
N GLN A 7 -0.67 -12.90 -27.80
CA GLN A 7 0.06 -12.13 -26.78
C GLN A 7 -0.24 -10.65 -27.03
N ARG A 8 -0.67 -9.90 -26.01
CA ARG A 8 -0.51 -8.44 -25.98
C ARG A 8 -0.08 -7.96 -24.60
N LYS A 9 1.19 -7.56 -24.53
CA LYS A 9 1.75 -6.68 -23.50
C LYS A 9 1.25 -5.24 -23.72
N SER A 10 0.89 -4.56 -22.64
CA SER A 10 1.21 -3.14 -22.36
C SER A 10 0.92 -2.91 -20.87
N HIS A 11 1.89 -2.76 -19.98
CA HIS A 11 2.74 -1.57 -19.77
C HIS A 11 1.88 -0.32 -19.47
N LEU A 12 1.93 0.12 -18.20
CA LEU A 12 1.44 1.40 -17.66
C LEU A 12 -0.07 1.58 -17.44
N GLY A 13 -0.47 1.63 -16.15
CA GLY A 13 -1.29 2.73 -15.63
C GLY A 13 -2.80 2.71 -15.87
N LEU A 14 -3.52 1.66 -15.45
CA LEU A 14 -5.00 1.69 -15.43
C LEU A 14 -5.65 1.47 -14.06
N ASP A 15 -4.92 1.01 -13.04
CA ASP A 15 -5.50 0.85 -11.69
C ASP A 15 -5.62 2.17 -10.91
N ILE A 16 -4.95 3.23 -11.37
CA ILE A 16 -5.06 4.58 -10.79
C ILE A 16 -6.43 5.22 -11.11
N ILE A 17 -7.11 4.77 -12.17
CA ILE A 17 -8.36 5.41 -12.65
C ILE A 17 -9.60 4.88 -11.91
N ALA A 18 -9.56 3.68 -11.34
CA ALA A 18 -10.72 3.09 -10.66
C ALA A 18 -11.11 3.78 -9.33
N GLN A 19 -10.21 4.60 -8.77
CA GLN A 19 -10.43 5.31 -7.50
C GLN A 19 -10.98 6.74 -7.70
N ALA A 20 -11.22 7.21 -8.93
CA ALA A 20 -11.67 8.58 -9.21
C ALA A 20 -13.20 8.79 -9.08
N LYS A 21 -13.84 8.31 -8.00
CA LYS A 21 -15.21 8.71 -7.65
C LYS A 21 -15.20 9.69 -6.47
N ARG A 22 -15.70 10.90 -6.76
CA ARG A 22 -16.11 12.02 -5.87
C ARG A 22 -15.01 12.99 -5.42
N GLY A 23 -14.87 14.08 -6.18
CA GLY A 23 -14.76 15.46 -5.67
C GLY A 23 -13.51 15.94 -4.93
N GLU A 24 -12.82 15.12 -4.13
CA GLU A 24 -11.75 15.56 -3.21
C GLU A 24 -10.32 15.19 -3.67
N LYS A 25 -10.17 14.38 -4.73
CA LYS A 25 -8.89 13.72 -5.08
C LYS A 25 -7.92 14.55 -5.94
N ALA A 26 -8.37 15.63 -6.58
CA ALA A 26 -7.46 16.43 -7.42
C ALA A 26 -6.37 17.08 -6.57
N ASP A 27 -6.76 17.74 -5.47
CA ASP A 27 -5.86 18.49 -4.60
C ASP A 27 -4.82 17.60 -3.91
N SER A 28 -5.20 16.37 -3.52
CA SER A 28 -4.27 15.44 -2.88
C SER A 28 -3.20 14.92 -3.82
N VAL A 29 -3.54 14.66 -5.09
CA VAL A 29 -2.55 14.27 -6.12
C VAL A 29 -1.62 15.44 -6.45
N PHE A 30 -2.14 16.67 -6.52
CA PHE A 30 -1.31 17.86 -6.73
C PHE A 30 -0.32 18.06 -5.57
N LYS A 31 -0.80 18.02 -4.32
CA LYS A 31 0.06 18.11 -3.12
C LYS A 31 1.11 17.01 -3.09
N ALA A 32 0.73 15.77 -3.40
CA ALA A 32 1.69 14.65 -3.46
C ALA A 32 2.78 14.88 -4.52
N ARG A 33 2.43 15.47 -5.68
CA ARG A 33 3.40 15.82 -6.72
C ARG A 33 4.35 16.94 -6.28
N GLU A 34 3.83 17.95 -5.61
CA GLU A 34 4.61 19.06 -5.07
C GLU A 34 5.62 18.55 -4.03
N VAL A 35 5.17 17.79 -3.03
CA VAL A 35 6.06 17.17 -2.03
C VAL A 35 7.11 16.30 -2.72
N ARG A 36 6.70 15.46 -3.68
CA ARG A 36 7.63 14.63 -4.45
C ARG A 36 8.68 15.46 -5.21
N SER A 37 8.34 16.64 -5.73
CA SER A 37 9.31 17.48 -6.46
C SER A 37 10.42 18.03 -5.57
N GLN A 38 10.19 18.14 -4.25
CA GLN A 38 11.19 18.61 -3.29
C GLN A 38 12.16 17.49 -2.86
N LEU A 39 11.72 16.22 -2.87
CA LEU A 39 12.53 15.08 -2.41
C LEU A 39 13.85 14.89 -3.19
N PRO A 40 13.93 15.01 -4.53
CA PRO A 40 15.18 14.88 -5.27
C PRO A 40 16.28 15.83 -4.79
N ASP A 41 15.95 17.06 -4.42
CA ASP A 41 16.94 18.04 -3.98
C ASP A 41 17.44 17.74 -2.56
N ILE A 42 16.57 17.23 -1.69
CA ILE A 42 16.95 16.70 -0.37
C ILE A 42 17.88 15.49 -0.52
N LEU A 43 17.56 14.55 -1.41
CA LEU A 43 18.39 13.37 -1.68
C LEU A 43 19.79 13.74 -2.20
N LYS A 44 19.88 14.73 -3.11
CA LYS A 44 21.17 15.28 -3.58
C LYS A 44 21.98 15.87 -2.43
N THR A 45 21.34 16.68 -1.58
CA THR A 45 21.99 17.34 -0.44
C THR A 45 22.52 16.33 0.59
N THR A 46 21.76 15.25 0.81
CA THR A 46 22.12 14.15 1.73
C THR A 46 23.01 13.08 1.09
N LYS A 47 23.38 13.22 -0.19
CA LYS A 47 24.20 12.27 -0.97
C LYS A 47 23.58 10.87 -1.06
N ILE A 48 22.25 10.77 -1.02
CA ILE A 48 21.52 9.52 -1.22
C ILE A 48 21.20 9.37 -2.72
N PRO A 49 21.63 8.29 -3.39
CA PRO A 49 21.37 8.11 -4.82
C PRO A 49 19.88 7.87 -5.08
N LEU A 50 19.33 8.56 -6.08
CA LEU A 50 17.96 8.32 -6.54
C LEU A 50 17.92 7.08 -7.44
N THR A 51 17.38 5.98 -6.92
CA THR A 51 17.26 4.70 -7.64
C THR A 51 15.80 4.26 -7.78
N SER A 52 15.52 3.42 -8.77
CA SER A 52 14.21 2.75 -8.95
C SER A 52 14.39 1.24 -8.86
N CYS A 53 13.43 0.54 -8.27
CA CYS A 53 13.41 -0.92 -8.13
C CYS A 53 12.82 -1.65 -9.35
N GLY A 54 12.36 -0.93 -10.37
CA GLY A 54 11.72 -1.52 -11.54
C GLY A 54 10.50 -2.38 -11.17
N PRO A 55 10.37 -3.60 -11.69
CA PRO A 55 9.22 -4.47 -11.41
C PRO A 55 9.28 -5.17 -10.05
N ASN A 56 10.37 -5.02 -9.29
CA ASN A 56 10.54 -5.68 -8.00
C ASN A 56 9.87 -4.86 -6.87
N TRP A 57 8.55 -5.00 -6.76
CA TRP A 57 7.75 -4.29 -5.77
C TRP A 57 8.01 -4.71 -4.32
N ASP A 58 8.67 -5.86 -4.09
CA ASP A 58 9.05 -6.31 -2.75
C ASP A 58 10.03 -5.34 -2.09
N ILE A 59 10.90 -4.68 -2.86
CA ILE A 59 11.82 -3.68 -2.35
C ILE A 59 11.05 -2.50 -1.74
N VAL A 60 9.97 -2.07 -2.40
CA VAL A 60 9.10 -0.99 -1.90
C VAL A 60 8.36 -1.44 -0.64
N ARG A 61 7.80 -2.66 -0.63
CA ARG A 61 7.15 -3.22 0.56
C ARG A 61 8.11 -3.33 1.75
N LYS A 62 9.34 -3.76 1.53
CA LYS A 62 10.40 -3.82 2.56
C LYS A 62 10.71 -2.43 3.12
N ALA A 63 10.82 -1.41 2.26
CA ALA A 63 11.03 -0.02 2.69
C ALA A 63 9.84 0.55 3.48
N ILE A 64 8.60 0.23 3.08
CA ILE A 64 7.41 0.62 3.85
C ILE A 64 7.40 -0.10 5.20
N CYS A 65 7.69 -1.40 5.22
CA CYS A 65 7.74 -2.20 6.44
C CYS A 65 8.81 -1.68 7.42
N SER A 66 9.99 -1.28 6.94
CA SER A 66 11.02 -0.72 7.81
C SER A 66 10.63 0.64 8.40
N ALA A 67 9.90 1.47 7.66
CA ALA A 67 9.39 2.75 8.16
C ALA A 67 8.22 2.59 9.15
N TYR A 68 7.34 1.60 8.92
CA TYR A 68 6.09 1.39 9.66
C TYR A 68 6.10 0.11 10.49
N PHE A 69 7.26 -0.39 10.94
CA PHE A 69 7.39 -1.67 11.64
C PHE A 69 6.59 -1.75 12.96
N HIS A 70 6.25 -0.62 13.57
CA HIS A 70 5.35 -0.56 14.72
C HIS A 70 3.86 -0.73 14.36
N ASN A 71 3.50 -0.45 13.11
CA ASN A 71 2.16 -0.53 12.56
C ASN A 71 2.02 -1.77 11.67
N VAL A 72 2.41 -2.92 12.22
CA VAL A 72 2.22 -4.23 11.60
C VAL A 72 1.08 -4.93 12.33
N ALA A 73 0.17 -5.55 11.58
CA ALA A 73 -0.84 -6.43 12.14
C ALA A 73 -0.81 -7.79 11.44
N ARG A 74 -1.13 -8.83 12.19
CA ARG A 74 -1.24 -10.20 11.69
C ARG A 74 -2.67 -10.68 11.75
N LEU A 75 -3.06 -11.52 10.81
CA LEU A 75 -4.36 -12.17 10.80
C LEU A 75 -4.49 -13.09 12.02
N LYS A 76 -5.61 -12.98 12.74
CA LYS A 76 -5.93 -13.81 13.90
C LYS A 76 -7.19 -14.64 13.68
N GLY A 77 -8.15 -14.09 12.94
CA GLY A 77 -9.43 -14.73 12.63
C GLY A 77 -10.02 -14.18 11.33
N ILE A 78 -11.26 -14.55 11.03
CA ILE A 78 -11.94 -14.12 9.80
C ILE A 78 -12.14 -12.60 9.82
N GLY A 79 -11.33 -11.89 9.04
CA GLY A 79 -11.36 -10.42 8.96
C GLY A 79 -10.86 -9.70 10.23
N GLU A 80 -10.35 -10.43 11.23
CA GLU A 80 -9.79 -9.88 12.47
C GLU A 80 -8.26 -9.96 12.42
N TYR A 81 -7.63 -8.81 12.64
CA TYR A 81 -6.19 -8.67 12.78
C TYR A 81 -5.84 -8.30 14.22
N VAL A 82 -4.59 -8.54 14.60
CA VAL A 82 -4.02 -8.01 15.84
C VAL A 82 -2.70 -7.33 15.54
N ASN A 83 -2.51 -6.13 16.09
CA ASN A 83 -1.24 -5.44 15.99
C ASN A 83 -0.12 -6.29 16.62
N CYS A 84 0.98 -6.46 15.90
CA CYS A 84 2.09 -7.33 16.30
C CYS A 84 2.89 -6.81 17.50
N ARG A 85 2.85 -5.50 17.77
CA ARG A 85 3.59 -4.85 18.86
C ARG A 85 2.84 -4.90 20.18
N ASN A 86 1.57 -4.50 20.19
CA ASN A 86 0.79 -4.32 21.42
C ASN A 86 -0.38 -5.31 21.57
N GLY A 87 -0.63 -6.16 20.57
CA GLY A 87 -1.71 -7.15 20.60
C GLY A 87 -3.11 -6.57 20.44
N MET A 88 -3.23 -5.27 20.14
CA MET A 88 -4.53 -4.61 19.99
C MET A 88 -5.31 -5.20 18.81
N PRO A 89 -6.56 -5.64 19.02
CA PRO A 89 -7.43 -6.09 17.94
C PRO A 89 -7.73 -4.94 16.97
N CYS A 90 -7.77 -5.25 15.69
CA CYS A 90 -8.07 -4.29 14.64
C CYS A 90 -8.65 -4.98 13.40
N HIS A 91 -9.29 -4.19 12.54
CA HIS A 91 -9.97 -4.69 11.35
C HIS A 91 -9.57 -3.87 10.14
N LEU A 92 -9.56 -4.46 8.94
CA LEU A 92 -9.40 -3.66 7.72
C LEU A 92 -10.60 -2.71 7.57
N HIS A 93 -10.32 -1.43 7.30
CA HIS A 93 -11.38 -0.49 6.94
C HIS A 93 -12.09 -0.96 5.66
N PRO A 94 -13.43 -0.82 5.53
CA PRO A 94 -14.16 -1.24 4.33
C PRO A 94 -13.67 -0.62 3.02
N ASP A 95 -13.15 0.61 3.08
CA ASP A 95 -12.57 1.32 1.93
C ASP A 95 -11.13 0.88 1.59
N SER A 96 -10.54 -0.02 2.37
CA SER A 96 -9.21 -0.53 2.10
C SER A 96 -9.21 -1.34 0.80
N ALA A 97 -8.18 -1.17 -0.03
CA ALA A 97 -7.99 -1.98 -1.23
C ALA A 97 -7.79 -3.48 -0.93
N LEU A 98 -7.42 -3.83 0.32
CA LEU A 98 -7.31 -5.21 0.77
C LEU A 98 -8.64 -5.78 1.25
N TYR A 99 -9.64 -4.94 1.48
CA TYR A 99 -10.96 -5.37 1.93
C TYR A 99 -11.73 -6.02 0.78
N GLY A 100 -12.31 -7.20 1.02
CA GLY A 100 -13.10 -7.91 0.01
C GLY A 100 -12.28 -8.54 -1.12
N LEU A 101 -10.96 -8.62 -1.01
CA LEU A 101 -10.16 -9.46 -1.90
C LEU A 101 -10.52 -10.93 -1.70
N GLY A 102 -10.47 -11.73 -2.77
CA GLY A 102 -10.71 -13.18 -2.72
C GLY A 102 -9.64 -13.97 -1.95
N TYR A 103 -8.64 -13.29 -1.41
CA TYR A 103 -7.62 -13.85 -0.52
C TYR A 103 -7.42 -12.90 0.67
N THR A 104 -7.03 -13.47 1.81
CA THR A 104 -6.71 -12.69 3.01
C THR A 104 -5.19 -12.68 3.20
N SER A 105 -4.62 -11.52 3.51
CA SER A 105 -3.18 -11.41 3.78
C SER A 105 -2.89 -11.77 5.22
N ASP A 106 -1.89 -12.63 5.45
CA ASP A 106 -1.52 -13.04 6.81
C ASP A 106 -0.91 -11.89 7.61
N TYR A 107 -0.21 -10.97 6.93
CA TYR A 107 0.39 -9.79 7.55
C TYR A 107 0.11 -8.54 6.72
N VAL A 108 -0.16 -7.44 7.41
CA VAL A 108 -0.35 -6.12 6.82
C VAL A 108 0.47 -5.09 7.56
N VAL A 109 1.01 -4.14 6.81
CA VAL A 109 1.58 -2.88 7.34
C VAL A 109 0.60 -1.77 7.02
N TYR A 110 0.41 -0.82 7.95
CA TYR A 110 -0.56 0.25 7.78
C TYR A 110 -0.04 1.62 8.21
N HIS A 111 -0.61 2.67 7.61
CA HIS A 111 -0.26 4.04 7.92
C HIS A 111 -0.96 4.52 9.20
N GLU A 112 -2.28 4.33 9.26
CA GLU A 112 -3.13 4.91 10.29
C GLU A 112 -4.10 3.89 10.89
N LEU A 113 -4.45 4.14 12.14
CA LEU A 113 -5.49 3.41 12.86
C LEU A 113 -6.58 4.41 13.28
N ILE A 114 -7.80 4.19 12.80
CA ILE A 114 -8.97 4.98 13.16
C ILE A 114 -9.60 4.34 14.39
N LEU A 115 -9.59 5.08 15.50
CA LEU A 115 -10.22 4.66 16.75
C LEU A 115 -11.72 5.04 16.72
N THR A 116 -12.58 4.04 16.62
CA THR A 116 -14.05 4.21 16.73
C THR A 116 -14.60 3.22 17.75
N THR A 117 -15.84 2.74 17.61
CA THR A 117 -16.35 1.58 18.35
C THR A 117 -15.54 0.31 18.06
N LYS A 118 -14.91 0.23 16.87
CA LYS A 118 -13.88 -0.74 16.52
C LYS A 118 -12.69 -0.01 15.93
N GLU A 119 -11.50 -0.55 16.15
CA GLU A 119 -10.26 -0.03 15.60
C GLU A 119 -10.10 -0.48 14.14
N TYR A 120 -10.03 0.49 13.22
CA TYR A 120 -9.92 0.22 11.78
C TYR A 120 -8.56 0.64 11.23
N ILE A 121 -7.97 -0.27 10.46
CA ILE A 121 -6.73 -0.08 9.73
C ILE A 121 -7.01 0.65 8.42
N GLN A 122 -6.34 1.78 8.19
CA GLN A 122 -6.41 2.55 6.95
C GLN A 122 -5.06 2.60 6.23
N CYS A 123 -5.10 2.66 4.89
CA CYS A 123 -3.91 2.69 4.03
C CYS A 123 -2.96 1.50 4.31
N ALA A 124 -3.50 0.28 4.16
CA ALA A 124 -2.77 -0.96 4.41
C ALA A 124 -2.14 -1.53 3.13
N THR A 125 -1.01 -2.23 3.30
CA THR A 125 -0.41 -3.07 2.25
C THR A 125 -0.07 -4.45 2.81
N SER A 126 -0.23 -5.48 1.98
CA SER A 126 0.15 -6.84 2.31
C SER A 126 1.67 -6.98 2.32
N VAL A 127 2.20 -7.70 3.30
CA VAL A 127 3.63 -8.01 3.40
C VAL A 127 3.82 -9.48 3.75
N GLU A 128 4.92 -10.06 3.29
CA GLU A 128 5.29 -11.42 3.67
C GLU A 128 6.30 -11.38 4.82
N PRO A 129 6.17 -12.27 5.83
CA PRO A 129 7.26 -12.53 6.75
C PRO A 129 8.37 -13.22 5.96
N GLY A 130 9.51 -12.54 5.82
CA GLY A 130 10.67 -13.03 5.08
C GLY A 130 11.34 -14.24 5.72
#